data_AF-A0A3D2DSC7-F1
#
_entry.id   AF-A0A3D2DSC7-F1
#
_cell.length_a   1.000
_cell.length_b   1.000
_cell.length_c   1.000
_cell.angle_alpha   90.00
_cell.angle_beta   90.00
_cell.angle_gamma   90.00
#
_symmetry.space_group_name_H-M   'P 1'
#
loop_
_entity.id
_entity.type
_entity.pdbx_description
1 polymer ?
#
loop_
_entity_poly.entity_id
_entity_poly.type
_entity_poly.pdbx_seq_one_letter_code
_entity_poly.pdbx_strand_id
1 'polypeptide(L)'
;MPDVFPYQSHWKMEECHNAYWELIPTIDHIVPITNGGADNSTNFATTSMLHNSIKSNWSLEQLNWKIYPAGDMAEYDGLTELFVKLTENNLELFEDAYIKRWYKLSIDLKID
;
A
#
# COMPACT_ATOMS: atom_id res chain seq x y z
N MET A 1 15.82 -4.92 -12.02
CA MET A 1 15.01 -5.19 -10.80
C MET A 1 15.78 -6.21 -9.97
N PRO A 2 15.73 -6.14 -8.63
CA PRO A 2 16.47 -7.04 -7.77
C PRO A 2 15.90 -8.47 -7.86
N ASP A 3 16.77 -9.47 -8.00
CA ASP A 3 16.37 -10.88 -8.13
C ASP A 3 15.66 -11.41 -6.88
N VAL A 4 16.02 -10.88 -5.70
CA VAL A 4 15.47 -11.31 -4.40
C VAL A 4 14.10 -10.72 -4.09
N PHE A 5 13.75 -9.59 -4.70
CA PHE A 5 12.48 -8.90 -4.48
C PHE A 5 11.93 -8.37 -5.81
N PRO A 6 11.57 -9.28 -6.74
CA PRO A 6 11.24 -8.89 -8.10
C PRO A 6 9.97 -8.05 -8.13
N TYR A 7 10.00 -7.01 -8.95
CA TYR A 7 8.85 -6.16 -9.25
C TYR A 7 8.56 -6.18 -10.74
N GLN A 8 7.28 -6.23 -11.08
CA GLN A 8 6.77 -6.20 -12.43
C GLN A 8 5.61 -5.20 -12.51
N SER A 9 5.72 -4.25 -13.44
CA SER A 9 4.84 -3.07 -13.49
C SER A 9 3.38 -3.35 -13.84
N HIS A 10 3.08 -4.54 -14.35
CA HIS A 10 1.73 -5.00 -14.69
C HIS A 10 1.17 -5.97 -13.63
N TRP A 11 1.81 -6.07 -12.46
CA TRP A 11 1.35 -6.88 -11.34
C TRP A 11 1.11 -8.34 -11.72
N LYS A 12 2.00 -8.94 -12.50
CA LYS A 12 1.92 -10.38 -12.73
C LYS A 12 2.33 -11.12 -11.46
N MET A 13 1.39 -11.85 -10.85
CA MET A 13 1.61 -12.54 -9.57
C MET A 13 2.79 -13.51 -9.60
N GLU A 14 3.01 -14.18 -10.73
CA GLU A 14 4.11 -15.14 -10.92
C GLU A 14 5.48 -14.48 -11.14
N GLU A 15 5.51 -13.19 -11.50
CA GLU A 15 6.74 -12.41 -11.79
C GLU A 15 7.05 -11.37 -10.69
N CYS A 16 6.16 -11.16 -9.73
CA CYS A 16 6.33 -10.25 -8.59
C CYS A 16 6.58 -11.02 -7.29
N HIS A 17 7.33 -10.42 -6.38
CA HIS A 17 7.41 -10.91 -5.01
C HIS A 17 6.01 -10.87 -4.35
N ASN A 18 5.61 -11.91 -3.62
CA ASN A 18 4.27 -12.02 -3.01
C ASN A 18 3.96 -10.87 -2.03
N ALA A 19 4.98 -10.32 -1.37
CA ALA A 19 4.85 -9.12 -0.53
C ALA A 19 4.18 -7.93 -1.25
N TYR A 20 4.35 -7.76 -2.56
CA TYR A 20 3.62 -6.73 -3.33
C TYR A 20 2.10 -6.95 -3.31
N TRP A 21 1.65 -8.19 -3.19
CA TRP A 21 0.23 -8.55 -3.14
C TRP A 21 -0.35 -8.52 -1.74
N GLU A 22 0.44 -8.93 -0.75
CA GLU A 22 -0.01 -9.10 0.62
C GLU A 22 0.16 -7.84 1.47
N LEU A 23 1.22 -7.07 1.23
CA LEU A 23 1.66 -6.02 2.17
C LEU A 23 1.57 -4.59 1.61
N ILE A 24 1.55 -4.42 0.28
CA ILE A 24 1.43 -3.09 -0.29
C ILE A 24 -0.02 -2.60 -0.16
N PRO A 25 -0.24 -1.42 0.45
CA PRO A 25 -1.56 -0.87 0.58
C PRO A 25 -2.11 -0.44 -0.78
N THR A 26 -3.36 -0.81 -1.02
CA THR A 26 -4.21 -0.33 -2.12
C THR A 26 -5.46 0.30 -1.54
N ILE A 27 -6.14 1.12 -2.35
CA ILE A 27 -7.44 1.70 -1.99
C ILE A 27 -8.51 0.91 -2.74
N ASP A 28 -9.56 0.50 -2.03
CA ASP A 28 -10.76 -0.12 -2.59
C ASP A 28 -12.03 0.50 -2.00
N HIS A 29 -13.15 0.36 -2.71
CA HIS A 29 -14.45 0.83 -2.25
C HIS A 29 -15.07 -0.14 -1.24
N ILE A 30 -15.50 0.33 -0.07
CA ILE A 30 -16.19 -0.48 0.96
C ILE A 30 -17.45 -1.11 0.37
N VAL A 31 -18.30 -0.29 -0.25
CA VAL A 31 -19.41 -0.72 -1.10
C VAL A 31 -18.96 -0.63 -2.55
N PRO A 32 -19.00 -1.73 -3.34
CA PRO A 32 -18.63 -1.68 -4.75
C PRO A 32 -19.44 -0.64 -5.53
N ILE A 33 -18.79 0.07 -6.47
CA ILE A 33 -19.48 1.03 -7.37
C ILE A 33 -20.63 0.36 -8.11
N THR A 34 -20.44 -0.89 -8.54
CA THR A 34 -21.46 -1.72 -9.22
C THR A 34 -22.71 -1.94 -8.37
N ASN A 35 -22.59 -1.83 -7.05
CA ASN A 35 -23.67 -1.93 -6.08
C ASN A 35 -24.13 -0.54 -5.56
N GLY A 36 -23.79 0.54 -6.26
CA GLY A 36 -24.18 1.90 -5.91
C GLY A 36 -23.28 2.59 -4.88
N GLY A 37 -22.10 2.04 -4.61
CA GLY A 37 -21.10 2.69 -3.75
C GLY A 37 -20.61 4.02 -4.32
N ALA A 38 -20.33 4.99 -3.45
CA ALA A 38 -19.82 6.30 -3.85
C ALA A 38 -18.34 6.21 -4.27
N ASP A 39 -17.96 6.96 -5.31
CA ASP A 39 -16.56 7.06 -5.75
C ASP A 39 -15.86 8.25 -5.09
N ASN A 40 -15.71 8.19 -3.77
CA ASN A 40 -15.00 9.18 -2.98
C ASN A 40 -14.57 8.61 -1.62
N SER A 41 -13.80 9.40 -0.86
CA SER A 41 -13.17 8.99 0.40
C SER A 41 -14.13 8.49 1.49
N THR A 42 -15.42 8.85 1.43
CA THR A 42 -16.41 8.34 2.41
C THR A 42 -16.68 6.84 2.27
N ASN A 43 -16.30 6.25 1.12
CA ASN A 43 -16.48 4.85 0.79
C ASN A 43 -15.14 4.15 0.49
N PHE A 44 -14.01 4.76 0.81
CA PHE A 44 -12.69 4.14 0.57
C PHE A 44 -12.18 3.43 1.83
N ALA A 45 -11.52 2.30 1.64
CA ALA A 45 -10.74 1.63 2.66
C ALA A 45 -9.38 1.19 2.10
N THR A 46 -8.38 1.14 2.97
CA THR A 46 -7.07 0.58 2.63
C THR A 46 -7.10 -0.93 2.80
N THR A 47 -6.57 -1.67 1.82
CA THR A 47 -6.45 -3.13 1.87
C THR A 47 -5.29 -3.61 0.99
N SER A 48 -4.90 -4.88 1.10
CA SER A 48 -3.88 -5.46 0.23
C SER A 48 -4.41 -5.67 -1.19
N MET A 49 -3.53 -5.71 -2.19
CA MET A 49 -3.94 -6.02 -3.56
C MET A 49 -4.60 -7.40 -3.67
N LEU A 50 -4.15 -8.37 -2.86
CA LEU A 50 -4.77 -9.69 -2.79
C LEU A 50 -6.24 -9.61 -2.33
N HIS A 51 -6.51 -8.92 -1.22
CA HIS A 51 -7.88 -8.75 -0.73
C HIS A 51 -8.74 -7.91 -1.66
N ASN A 52 -8.19 -6.85 -2.26
CA ASN A 52 -8.86 -6.04 -3.28
C ASN A 52 -9.31 -6.93 -4.45
N SER A 53 -8.40 -7.75 -4.98
CA SER A 53 -8.69 -8.66 -6.08
C SER A 53 -9.72 -9.73 -5.74
N ILE A 54 -9.68 -10.29 -4.52
CA ILE A 54 -10.67 -11.27 -4.04
C ILE A 54 -12.04 -10.60 -3.87
N LYS A 55 -12.06 -9.39 -3.29
CA LYS A 55 -13.29 -8.67 -3.03
C LYS A 55 -14.01 -8.31 -4.31
N SER A 56 -13.32 -7.70 -5.27
CA SER A 56 -13.92 -7.32 -6.56
C SER A 56 -15.28 -6.63 -6.34
N ASN A 57 -16.35 -7.15 -6.94
CA ASN A 57 -17.73 -6.65 -6.80
C ASN A 57 -18.54 -7.26 -5.65
N TRP A 58 -17.94 -8.10 -4.80
CA TRP A 58 -18.61 -8.68 -3.64
C TRP A 58 -18.72 -7.66 -2.50
N SER A 59 -19.83 -7.71 -1.75
CA SER A 59 -19.95 -6.98 -0.50
C SER A 59 -19.15 -7.65 0.62
N LEU A 60 -18.80 -6.88 1.66
CA LEU A 60 -18.14 -7.44 2.84
C LEU A 60 -19.00 -8.52 3.51
N GLU A 61 -20.32 -8.36 3.53
CA GLU A 61 -21.25 -9.36 4.08
C GLU A 61 -21.18 -10.69 3.31
N GLN A 62 -21.16 -10.65 1.98
CA GLN A 62 -21.06 -11.85 1.14
C GLN A 62 -19.76 -12.61 1.36
N LEU A 63 -18.67 -11.90 1.66
CA LEU A 63 -17.36 -12.48 1.97
C LEU A 63 -17.20 -12.83 3.46
N ASN A 64 -18.17 -12.48 4.30
CA ASN A 64 -18.06 -12.53 5.76
C ASN A 64 -16.81 -11.79 6.28
N TRP A 65 -16.52 -10.63 5.68
CA TRP A 65 -15.41 -9.74 6.04
C TRP A 65 -15.90 -8.57 6.88
N LYS A 66 -14.98 -7.96 7.62
CA LYS A 66 -15.23 -6.78 8.45
C LYS A 66 -14.18 -5.71 8.21
N ILE A 67 -14.59 -4.46 8.37
CA ILE A 67 -13.64 -3.34 8.41
C ILE A 67 -12.98 -3.28 9.79
N TYR A 68 -11.68 -3.05 9.78
CA TYR A 68 -10.91 -2.76 10.98
C TYR A 68 -10.81 -1.23 11.17
N PRO A 69 -10.74 -0.74 12.42
CA PRO A 69 -10.42 0.66 12.68
C PRO A 69 -9.11 1.06 12.00
N ALA A 70 -8.97 2.36 11.70
CA ALA A 70 -7.70 2.89 11.23
C ALA A 70 -6.60 2.65 12.28
N GLY A 71 -5.40 2.33 11.80
CA GLY A 71 -4.22 2.21 12.67
C GLY A 71 -3.73 3.57 13.17
N ASP A 72 -2.83 3.53 14.15
CA ASP A 72 -2.15 4.70 14.68
C ASP A 72 -0.72 4.77 14.10
N MET A 73 -0.37 5.90 13.47
CA MET A 73 0.96 6.11 12.91
C MET A 73 2.04 6.24 13.98
N ALA A 74 1.67 6.61 15.21
CA ALA A 74 2.60 6.61 16.35
C ALA A 74 2.94 5.18 16.80
N GLU A 75 2.07 4.20 16.54
CA GLU A 75 2.36 2.78 16.79
C GLU A 75 3.08 2.13 15.61
N TYR A 76 2.68 2.45 14.38
CA TYR A 76 3.30 1.93 13.17
C TYR A 76 3.19 2.90 11.99
N ASP A 77 4.32 3.46 11.58
CA ASP A 77 4.45 4.49 10.54
C ASP A 77 4.60 3.92 9.11
N GLY A 78 4.34 2.63 8.93
CA GLY A 78 4.51 1.97 7.64
C GLY A 78 5.97 1.78 7.21
N LEU A 79 6.91 1.71 8.17
CA LEU A 79 8.37 1.62 7.94
C LEU A 79 8.98 2.91 7.35
N THR A 80 8.31 4.05 7.49
CA THR A 80 8.78 5.33 6.95
C THR A 80 10.11 5.75 7.61
N GLU A 81 10.21 5.65 8.93
CA GLU A 81 11.42 5.94 9.70
C GLU A 81 12.56 5.00 9.32
N LEU A 82 12.27 3.70 9.15
CA LEU A 82 13.26 2.72 8.71
C LEU A 82 13.76 3.03 7.30
N PHE A 83 12.87 3.36 6.37
CA PHE A 83 13.22 3.78 5.01
C PHE A 83 14.17 4.99 5.04
N VAL A 84 13.84 6.04 5.79
CA VAL A 84 14.69 7.22 5.97
C VAL A 84 16.08 6.80 6.48
N LYS A 85 16.15 6.05 7.58
CA LYS A 85 17.41 5.55 8.15
C LYS A 85 18.25 4.76 7.14
N LEU A 86 17.64 3.88 6.36
CA LEU A 86 18.36 3.07 5.37
C LEU A 86 18.91 3.93 4.22
N THR A 87 18.13 4.91 3.76
CA THR A 87 18.57 5.83 2.69
C THR A 87 19.69 6.77 3.13
N GLU A 88 19.64 7.30 4.35
CA GLU A 88 20.71 8.17 4.89
C GLU A 88 22.03 7.40 5.11
N ASN A 89 21.94 6.12 5.50
CA ASN A 89 23.10 5.25 5.68
C ASN A 89 23.69 4.71 4.37
N ASN A 90 23.00 4.89 3.23
CA ASN A 90 23.49 4.46 1.93
C ASN A 90 23.21 5.52 0.86
N LEU A 91 24.12 6.49 0.76
CA LEU A 91 23.97 7.66 -0.10
C LEU A 91 23.87 7.33 -1.60
N GLU A 92 24.35 6.16 -2.04
CA GLU A 92 24.22 5.71 -3.43
C GLU A 92 22.76 5.50 -3.82
N LEU A 93 21.87 5.18 -2.87
CA LEU A 93 20.43 5.05 -3.12
C LEU A 93 19.80 6.36 -3.60
N PHE A 94 20.41 7.51 -3.34
CA PHE A 94 19.96 8.77 -3.89
C PHE A 94 20.22 8.90 -5.39
N GLU A 95 21.00 8.04 -6.04
CA GLU A 95 21.11 8.07 -7.51
C GLU A 95 19.77 7.74 -8.19
N ASP A 96 18.90 6.98 -7.50
CA ASP A 96 17.54 6.69 -7.95
C ASP A 96 16.58 7.87 -7.66
N ALA A 97 15.99 8.43 -8.71
CA ALA A 97 15.05 9.54 -8.62
C ALA A 97 13.75 9.19 -7.85
N TYR A 98 13.31 7.94 -7.91
CA TYR A 98 12.15 7.45 -7.16
C TYR A 98 12.44 7.46 -5.66
N ILE A 99 13.60 6.95 -5.24
CA ILE A 99 14.03 6.96 -3.83
C ILE A 99 14.17 8.40 -3.33
N LYS A 100 14.85 9.29 -4.09
CA LYS A 100 14.97 10.72 -3.75
C LYS A 100 13.62 11.38 -3.49
N ARG A 101 12.63 11.11 -4.35
CA ARG A 101 11.29 11.69 -4.23
C ARG A 101 10.60 11.22 -2.95
N TRP A 102 10.63 9.91 -2.70
CA TRP A 102 10.00 9.35 -1.50
C TRP A 102 10.69 9.80 -0.23
N TYR A 103 12.02 9.84 -0.20
CA TYR A 103 12.78 10.36 0.93
C TYR A 103 12.34 11.78 1.32
N LYS A 104 12.25 12.69 0.32
CA LYS A 104 11.80 14.06 0.57
C LYS A 104 10.39 14.10 1.19
N LEU A 105 9.46 13.30 0.67
CA LEU A 105 8.10 13.23 1.20
C LEU A 105 8.07 12.66 2.63
N SER A 106 8.91 11.66 2.92
CA SER A 106 8.99 11.01 4.23
C SER A 106 9.51 11.95 5.31
N ILE A 107 10.52 12.78 5.03
CA ILE A 107 11.06 13.73 6.01
C ILE A 107 10.19 14.98 6.19
N ASP A 108 9.40 15.33 5.17
CA ASP A 108 8.43 16.44 5.23
C ASP A 108 7.13 16.03 5.94
N LEU A 109 6.92 14.72 6.19
CA LEU A 109 5.75 14.18 6.86
C LEU A 109 5.78 14.57 8.35
N LYS A 110 4.86 15.45 8.76
CA LYS A 110 4.62 15.72 10.17
C LYS A 110 3.63 14.69 10.70
N ILE A 111 4.08 13.88 11.66
CA ILE A 111 3.18 13.07 12.48
C ILE A 111 2.78 13.98 13.64
N ASP A 112 1.53 14.46 13.62
CA ASP A 112 0.94 15.30 14.68
C ASP A 112 0.61 14.47 15.94
#